data_AF-E9B8R9-F1
#
_entry.id   AF-E9B8R9-F1
#
_cell.length_a   1.000
_cell.length_b   1.000
_cell.length_c   1.000
_cell.angle_alpha   90.00
_cell.angle_beta   90.00
_cell.angle_gamma   90.00
#
_symmetry.space_group_name_H-M   'P 1'
#
loop_
_entity.id
_entity.type
_entity.pdbx_description
1 polymer ?
#
loop_
_entity_poly.entity_id
_entity_poly.type
_entity_poly.pdbx_seq_one_letter_code
_entity_poly.pdbx_strand_id
1 'polypeptide(L)'
;MPLAQKTAKKAAPKDAKATKVVKVTKRKSYTRPQFRRPHTYRKPAMAKPSNRVTVESKDIAAFSVIRYPLTTDKAMKKIEENNTLTFIVDSRANKTEIKKAMRKLYQVKAVKVNTLIRPDGLKKAYIRLSAAHDALDTANKIGLV
;
A
#
# COMPACT_ATOMS: atom_id res chain seq x y z
N MET A 1 40.88 66.02 -78.75
CA MET A 1 42.32 65.71 -78.57
C MET A 1 42.67 65.82 -77.09
N PRO A 2 43.54 64.93 -76.58
CA PRO A 2 43.54 64.48 -75.18
C PRO A 2 44.54 65.24 -74.29
N LEU A 3 44.39 65.15 -72.97
CA LEU A 3 45.51 65.14 -72.03
C LEU A 3 45.10 64.49 -70.70
N ALA A 4 45.82 63.43 -70.36
CA ALA A 4 45.70 62.63 -69.15
C ALA A 4 46.58 63.20 -68.02
N GLN A 5 46.26 62.93 -66.75
CA GLN A 5 47.06 62.03 -65.90
C GLN A 5 46.52 61.93 -64.45
N LYS A 6 46.96 60.84 -63.79
CA LYS A 6 46.45 60.12 -62.62
C LYS A 6 46.84 60.72 -61.24
N THR A 7 46.21 60.13 -60.21
CA THR A 7 46.59 59.97 -58.78
C THR A 7 45.98 61.01 -57.82
N ALA A 8 45.45 60.67 -56.64
CA ALA A 8 45.71 59.55 -55.74
C ALA A 8 44.45 58.99 -55.06
N LYS A 9 44.44 57.67 -54.80
CA LYS A 9 43.44 56.99 -53.97
C LYS A 9 43.56 57.49 -52.52
N LYS A 10 42.55 58.23 -52.05
CA LYS A 10 42.34 58.51 -50.63
C LYS A 10 42.00 57.18 -49.94
N ALA A 11 42.88 56.72 -49.05
CA ALA A 11 42.65 55.51 -48.27
C ALA A 11 41.38 55.69 -47.42
N ALA A 12 40.40 54.81 -47.60
CA ALA A 12 39.23 54.72 -46.74
C ALA A 12 39.66 54.38 -45.31
N PRO A 13 38.98 54.91 -44.28
CA PRO A 13 39.25 54.54 -42.89
C PRO A 13 39.01 53.04 -42.74
N LYS A 14 40.02 52.35 -42.19
CA LYS A 14 40.00 50.90 -41.99
C LYS A 14 38.76 50.50 -41.19
N ASP A 15 37.95 49.62 -41.77
CA ASP A 15 36.77 49.02 -41.16
C ASP A 15 37.06 48.60 -39.71
N ALA A 16 36.18 49.04 -38.79
CA ALA A 16 36.15 48.53 -37.44
C ALA A 16 36.02 47.01 -37.52
N LYS A 17 37.10 46.28 -37.20
CA LYS A 17 37.07 44.82 -37.14
C LYS A 17 35.97 44.44 -36.15
N ALA A 18 34.89 43.87 -36.68
CA ALA A 18 33.84 43.26 -35.88
C ALA A 18 34.52 42.31 -34.89
N THR A 19 34.52 42.67 -33.60
CA THR A 19 34.92 41.76 -32.53
C THR A 19 34.05 40.53 -32.65
N LYS A 20 34.62 39.41 -33.12
CA LYS A 20 33.95 38.12 -33.11
C LYS A 20 33.62 37.81 -31.66
N VAL A 21 32.38 38.02 -31.27
CA VAL A 21 31.85 37.57 -29.99
C VAL A 21 31.87 36.04 -30.04
N VAL A 22 32.94 35.45 -29.50
CA VAL A 22 33.03 34.00 -29.34
C VAL A 22 32.06 33.63 -28.23
N LYS A 23 30.93 33.03 -28.61
CA LYS A 23 29.91 32.57 -27.65
C LYS A 23 30.49 31.40 -26.86
N VAL A 24 31.11 31.68 -25.71
CA VAL A 24 31.64 30.64 -24.81
C VAL A 24 30.46 29.86 -24.23
N THR A 25 30.26 28.63 -24.68
CA THR A 25 29.25 27.72 -24.12
C THR A 25 29.84 27.02 -22.91
N LYS A 26 29.33 27.33 -21.70
CA LYS A 26 29.77 26.68 -20.46
C LYS A 26 29.34 25.20 -20.46
N ARG A 27 30.31 24.28 -20.45
CA ARG A 27 30.07 22.84 -20.27
C ARG A 27 30.00 22.51 -18.78
N LYS A 28 29.24 21.46 -18.41
CA LYS A 28 29.15 20.97 -17.03
C LYS A 28 30.46 20.28 -16.63
N SER A 29 30.99 20.60 -15.47
CA SER A 29 32.12 19.89 -14.85
C SER A 29 31.61 18.65 -14.11
N TYR A 30 32.19 17.49 -14.38
CA TYR A 30 31.87 16.24 -13.70
C TYR A 30 33.02 15.83 -12.80
N THR A 31 32.72 15.37 -11.58
CA THR A 31 33.71 14.89 -10.61
C THR A 31 34.03 13.40 -10.77
N ARG A 32 33.35 12.70 -11.69
CA ARG A 32 33.53 11.27 -11.98
C ARG A 32 33.74 11.06 -13.48
N PRO A 33 34.51 10.04 -13.89
CA PRO A 33 34.77 9.73 -15.30
C PRO A 33 33.55 9.12 -16.02
N GLN A 34 32.61 8.53 -15.26
CA GLN A 34 31.38 7.96 -15.79
C GLN A 34 30.19 8.92 -15.68
N PHE A 35 29.36 8.97 -16.71
CA PHE A 35 28.12 9.75 -16.73
C PHE A 35 27.06 9.13 -15.82
N ARG A 36 26.40 9.95 -14.97
CA ARG A 36 25.29 9.51 -14.11
C ARG A 36 24.02 10.26 -14.48
N ARG A 37 22.90 9.54 -14.62
CA ARG A 37 21.59 10.14 -14.86
C ARG A 37 21.24 11.07 -13.69
N PRO A 38 21.11 12.40 -13.91
CA PRO A 38 20.73 13.31 -12.85
C PRO A 38 19.28 13.05 -12.44
N HIS A 39 18.96 13.33 -11.17
CA HIS A 39 17.57 13.40 -10.77
C HIS A 39 16.94 14.61 -11.43
N THR A 40 15.88 14.38 -12.21
CA THR A 40 15.11 15.42 -12.88
C THR A 40 13.71 15.43 -12.30
N TYR A 41 13.03 16.56 -12.44
CA TYR A 41 11.62 16.65 -12.08
C TYR A 41 10.82 15.52 -12.78
N ARG A 42 10.04 14.78 -11.98
CA ARG A 42 9.09 13.78 -12.45
C ARG A 42 7.71 14.18 -11.95
N LYS A 43 6.76 14.37 -12.86
CA LYS A 43 5.37 14.65 -12.50
C LYS A 43 4.76 13.43 -11.81
N PRO A 44 3.92 13.62 -10.77
CA PRO A 44 3.17 12.50 -10.21
C PRO A 44 2.20 11.94 -11.26
N ALA A 45 2.03 10.62 -11.25
CA ALA A 45 1.04 9.98 -12.11
C ALA A 45 -0.37 10.33 -11.61
N MET A 46 -1.23 10.78 -12.52
CA MET A 46 -2.64 11.03 -12.20
C MET A 46 -3.35 9.68 -12.01
N ALA A 47 -4.11 9.55 -10.92
CA ALA A 47 -4.91 8.35 -10.66
C ALA A 47 -5.96 8.18 -11.76
N LYS A 48 -5.94 7.02 -12.43
CA LYS A 48 -6.99 6.62 -13.37
C LYS A 48 -8.25 6.23 -12.59
N PRO A 49 -9.44 6.29 -13.18
CA PRO A 49 -10.62 5.68 -12.58
C PRO A 49 -10.33 4.21 -12.26
N SER A 50 -10.93 3.71 -11.17
CA SER A 50 -10.78 2.30 -10.78
C SER A 50 -11.25 1.39 -11.91
N ASN A 51 -10.39 0.46 -12.33
CA ASN A 51 -10.77 -0.57 -13.29
C ASN A 51 -11.74 -1.60 -12.69
N ARG A 52 -11.89 -1.62 -11.36
CA ARG A 52 -12.81 -2.53 -10.68
C ARG A 52 -14.23 -1.98 -10.74
N VAL A 53 -15.09 -2.69 -11.46
CA VAL A 53 -16.51 -2.34 -11.67
C VAL A 53 -17.42 -3.04 -10.65
N THR A 54 -16.91 -4.05 -9.94
CA THR A 54 -17.70 -4.81 -8.95
C THR A 54 -17.84 -4.06 -7.62
N VAL A 55 -19.03 -4.17 -7.01
CA VAL A 55 -19.30 -3.63 -5.68
C VAL A 55 -18.63 -4.52 -4.61
N GLU A 56 -17.86 -3.91 -3.71
CA GLU A 56 -17.34 -4.57 -2.51
C GLU A 56 -18.24 -4.33 -1.31
N SER A 57 -18.92 -5.36 -0.85
CA SER A 57 -19.70 -5.33 0.39
C SER A 57 -18.80 -5.55 1.60
N LYS A 58 -18.42 -4.44 2.25
CA LYS A 58 -17.57 -4.45 3.46
C LYS A 58 -18.24 -5.12 4.66
N ASP A 59 -19.58 -5.16 4.68
CA ASP A 59 -20.36 -5.70 5.79
C ASP A 59 -20.40 -7.23 5.78
N ILE A 60 -20.42 -7.84 4.59
CA ILE A 60 -20.40 -9.31 4.42
C ILE A 60 -19.05 -9.91 4.81
N ALA A 61 -17.98 -9.09 4.82
CA ALA A 61 -16.63 -9.56 5.12
C ALA A 61 -16.52 -10.21 6.51
N ALA A 62 -17.29 -9.78 7.52
CA ALA A 62 -17.21 -10.37 8.86
C ALA A 62 -17.79 -11.79 8.91
N PHE A 63 -18.92 -12.03 8.23
CA PHE A 63 -19.55 -13.34 8.09
C PHE A 63 -18.72 -14.31 7.23
N SER A 64 -17.94 -13.78 6.28
CA SER A 64 -17.02 -14.62 5.51
C SER A 64 -15.84 -15.13 6.35
N VAL A 65 -15.36 -14.32 7.30
CA VAL A 65 -14.24 -14.69 8.18
C VAL A 65 -14.65 -15.77 9.19
N ILE A 66 -15.73 -15.56 9.94
CA ILE A 66 -16.21 -16.52 10.95
C ILE A 66 -17.35 -17.34 10.36
N ARG A 67 -17.11 -18.64 10.14
CA ARG A 67 -18.06 -19.50 9.43
C ARG A 67 -19.08 -20.13 10.37
N TYR A 68 -18.61 -20.93 11.33
CA TYR A 68 -19.48 -21.59 12.30
C TYR A 68 -18.72 -21.94 13.58
N PRO A 69 -19.39 -21.97 14.75
CA PRO A 69 -18.79 -22.39 16.01
C PRO A 69 -18.56 -23.91 16.04
N LEU A 70 -17.59 -24.35 16.83
CA LEU A 70 -17.28 -25.77 17.00
C LEU A 70 -17.86 -26.26 18.33
N THR A 71 -18.72 -27.28 18.28
CA THR A 71 -19.47 -27.83 19.42
C THR A 71 -18.89 -29.13 19.99
N THR A 72 -17.63 -29.45 19.68
CA THR A 72 -16.96 -30.66 20.21
C THR A 72 -16.79 -30.59 21.73
N ASP A 73 -16.70 -31.73 22.43
CA ASP A 73 -16.53 -31.79 23.90
C ASP A 73 -15.37 -30.93 24.39
N LYS A 74 -14.24 -30.98 23.68
CA LYS A 74 -13.05 -30.16 23.98
C LYS A 74 -13.32 -28.66 23.83
N ALA A 75 -14.21 -28.27 22.91
CA ALA A 75 -14.62 -26.89 22.73
C ALA A 75 -15.58 -26.46 23.85
N MET A 76 -16.56 -27.29 24.22
CA MET A 76 -17.47 -27.02 25.34
C MET A 76 -16.69 -26.83 26.65
N LYS A 77 -15.76 -27.75 26.94
CA LYS A 77 -14.85 -27.62 28.09
C LYS A 77 -14.05 -26.30 28.11
N LYS A 78 -13.67 -25.80 26.93
CA LYS A 78 -12.92 -24.54 26.78
C LYS A 78 -13.78 -23.30 27.00
N ILE A 79 -15.09 -23.39 26.79
CA ILE A 79 -16.03 -22.31 27.10
C ILE A 79 -16.08 -22.12 28.62
N GLU A 80 -16.25 -23.22 29.35
CA GLU A 80 -16.37 -23.24 30.81
C GLU A 80 -15.06 -22.86 31.53
N GLU A 81 -13.94 -23.54 31.22
CA GLU A 81 -12.71 -23.41 32.02
C GLU A 81 -11.91 -22.14 31.73
N ASN A 82 -11.97 -21.65 30.49
CA ASN A 82 -11.02 -20.66 30.00
C ASN A 82 -11.65 -19.41 29.40
N ASN A 83 -12.98 -19.31 29.42
CA ASN A 83 -13.71 -18.23 28.78
C ASN A 83 -13.28 -18.09 27.31
N THR A 84 -13.27 -19.22 26.59
CA THR A 84 -12.81 -19.31 25.20
C THR A 84 -13.84 -19.92 24.27
N LEU A 85 -14.19 -19.21 23.21
CA LEU A 85 -15.03 -19.72 22.13
C LEU A 85 -14.16 -20.37 21.05
N THR A 86 -14.64 -21.44 20.45
CA THR A 86 -13.95 -22.11 19.35
C THR A 86 -14.77 -21.99 18.07
N PHE A 87 -14.15 -21.49 17.00
CA PHE A 87 -14.80 -21.33 15.70
C PHE A 87 -14.00 -21.99 14.58
N ILE A 88 -14.72 -22.39 13.54
CA ILE A 88 -14.17 -22.59 12.22
C ILE A 88 -14.20 -21.27 11.47
N VAL A 89 -13.05 -20.92 10.92
CA VAL A 89 -12.74 -19.63 10.31
C VAL A 89 -12.20 -19.87 8.91
N ASP A 90 -12.29 -18.86 8.05
CA ASP A 90 -11.62 -18.90 6.76
C ASP A 90 -10.09 -19.13 6.89
N SER A 91 -9.57 -20.03 6.05
CA SER A 91 -8.16 -20.42 6.07
C SER A 91 -7.21 -19.30 5.66
N ARG A 92 -7.69 -18.21 5.07
CA ARG A 92 -6.90 -17.01 4.77
C ARG A 92 -6.96 -15.94 5.85
N ALA A 93 -7.90 -16.02 6.78
CA ALA A 93 -8.12 -14.98 7.78
C ALA A 93 -6.94 -14.81 8.76
N ASN A 94 -6.55 -13.57 9.01
CA ASN A 94 -5.53 -13.21 9.99
C ASN A 94 -6.10 -13.13 11.41
N LYS A 95 -5.27 -13.31 12.44
CA LYS A 95 -5.70 -13.19 13.85
C LYS A 95 -6.34 -11.83 14.14
N THR A 96 -5.86 -10.76 13.52
CA THR A 96 -6.40 -9.40 13.65
C THR A 96 -7.80 -9.28 13.03
N GLU A 97 -8.04 -9.93 11.89
CA GLU A 97 -9.35 -9.96 11.22
C GLU A 97 -10.36 -10.73 12.06
N ILE A 98 -9.97 -11.87 12.64
CA ILE A 98 -10.82 -12.66 13.54
C ILE A 98 -11.25 -11.83 14.75
N LYS A 99 -10.33 -11.08 15.38
CA LYS A 99 -10.65 -10.18 16.49
C LYS A 99 -11.65 -9.09 16.07
N LYS A 100 -11.47 -8.50 14.89
CA LYS A 100 -12.39 -7.48 14.35
C LYS A 100 -13.76 -8.07 14.05
N ALA A 101 -13.82 -9.27 13.47
CA ALA A 101 -15.06 -9.96 13.14
C ALA A 101 -15.86 -10.32 14.40
N MET A 102 -15.21 -10.86 15.45
CA MET A 102 -15.88 -11.15 16.73
C MET A 102 -16.48 -9.89 17.37
N ARG A 103 -15.74 -8.78 17.33
CA ARG A 103 -16.23 -7.50 17.86
C ARG A 103 -17.40 -6.95 17.05
N LYS A 104 -17.43 -7.16 15.73
CA LYS A 104 -18.54 -6.71 14.88
C LYS A 104 -19.79 -7.57 15.06
N LEU A 105 -19.65 -8.89 14.98
CA LEU A 105 -20.79 -9.82 14.97
C LEU A 105 -21.43 -9.99 16.34
N TYR A 106 -20.62 -10.22 17.38
CA TYR A 106 -21.12 -10.57 18.71
C TYR A 106 -20.92 -9.46 19.74
N GLN A 107 -20.36 -8.30 19.34
CA GLN A 107 -20.05 -7.18 20.22
C GLN A 107 -19.09 -7.53 21.37
N VAL A 108 -18.33 -8.62 21.24
CA VAL A 108 -17.41 -9.12 22.27
C VAL A 108 -15.96 -8.76 21.95
N LYS A 109 -15.20 -8.33 22.96
CA LYS A 109 -13.76 -8.10 22.84
C LYS A 109 -12.94 -9.37 23.12
N ALA A 110 -12.19 -9.82 22.12
CA ALA A 110 -11.24 -10.92 22.26
C ALA A 110 -9.85 -10.44 22.74
N VAL A 111 -9.35 -11.03 23.82
CA VAL A 111 -8.01 -10.78 24.38
C VAL A 111 -6.95 -11.44 23.51
N LYS A 112 -7.09 -12.75 23.31
CA LYS A 112 -6.11 -13.60 22.61
C LYS A 112 -6.81 -14.52 21.62
N VAL A 113 -6.19 -14.71 20.46
CA VAL A 113 -6.66 -15.63 19.43
C VAL A 113 -5.53 -16.57 19.06
N ASN A 114 -5.76 -17.87 19.22
CA ASN A 114 -4.87 -18.93 18.78
C ASN A 114 -5.52 -19.66 17.61
N THR A 115 -4.79 -19.83 16.51
CA THR A 115 -5.31 -20.45 15.28
C THR A 115 -4.47 -21.65 14.91
N LEU A 116 -5.10 -22.68 14.36
CA LEU A 116 -4.46 -23.82 13.73
C LEU A 116 -5.23 -24.21 12.47
N ILE A 117 -4.57 -24.85 11.52
CA ILE A 117 -5.23 -25.49 10.38
C ILE A 117 -5.37 -26.97 10.72
N ARG A 118 -6.60 -27.49 10.64
CA ARG A 118 -6.86 -28.93 10.83
C ARG A 118 -6.40 -29.71 9.60
N PRO A 119 -6.14 -31.04 9.73
CA PRO A 119 -5.92 -31.89 8.56
C PRO A 119 -7.07 -31.82 7.54
N ASP A 120 -8.30 -31.52 7.99
CA ASP A 120 -9.48 -31.27 7.16
C ASP A 120 -9.38 -30.01 6.26
N GLY A 121 -8.27 -29.26 6.32
CA GLY A 121 -8.06 -28.01 5.57
C GLY A 121 -8.78 -26.78 6.13
N LEU A 122 -9.59 -26.96 7.17
CA LEU A 122 -10.34 -25.90 7.84
C LEU A 122 -9.54 -25.28 8.99
N LYS A 123 -9.47 -23.94 9.03
CA LYS A 123 -8.82 -23.23 10.14
C LYS A 123 -9.72 -23.21 11.38
N LYS A 124 -9.20 -23.72 12.49
CA LYS A 124 -9.80 -23.63 13.82
C LYS A 124 -9.20 -22.45 14.58
N ALA A 125 -10.04 -21.65 15.23
CA ALA A 125 -9.63 -20.53 16.06
C ALA A 125 -10.16 -20.70 17.49
N TYR A 126 -9.26 -20.69 18.46
CA TYR A 126 -9.56 -20.53 19.89
C TYR A 126 -9.49 -19.05 20.24
N ILE A 127 -10.61 -18.49 20.70
CA ILE A 127 -10.80 -17.07 20.91
C ILE A 127 -11.08 -16.84 22.39
N ARG A 128 -10.08 -16.35 23.13
CA ARG A 128 -10.23 -15.99 24.54
C ARG A 128 -10.89 -14.63 24.66
N LEU A 129 -12.02 -14.57 25.36
CA LEU A 129 -12.74 -13.34 25.60
C LEU A 129 -12.09 -12.54 26.74
N SER A 130 -12.46 -11.27 26.82
CA SER A 130 -12.14 -10.43 27.97
C SER A 130 -12.91 -10.91 29.20
N ALA A 131 -12.36 -10.76 30.39
CA ALA A 131 -13.06 -11.12 31.64
C ALA A 131 -14.37 -10.33 31.85
N ALA A 132 -14.54 -9.20 31.15
CA ALA A 132 -15.78 -8.42 31.14
C ALA A 132 -16.93 -9.09 30.36
N HIS A 133 -16.66 -10.15 29.61
CA HIS A 133 -17.66 -10.88 28.82
C HIS A 133 -17.56 -12.36 29.13
N ASP A 134 -18.70 -12.99 29.36
CA ASP A 134 -18.76 -14.44 29.59
C ASP A 134 -18.97 -15.19 28.27
N ALA A 135 -18.15 -16.23 28.04
CA ALA A 135 -18.26 -17.09 26.87
C ALA A 135 -19.52 -17.94 26.91
N LEU A 136 -19.99 -18.33 28.10
CA LEU A 136 -21.18 -19.16 28.22
C LEU A 136 -22.43 -18.37 27.81
N ASP A 137 -22.61 -17.15 28.33
CA ASP A 137 -23.69 -16.24 27.91
C ASP A 137 -23.63 -15.93 26.40
N THR A 138 -22.43 -15.64 25.88
CA THR A 138 -22.26 -15.41 24.44
C THR A 138 -22.62 -16.64 23.62
N ALA A 139 -22.29 -17.84 24.09
CA ALA A 139 -22.61 -19.10 23.42
C ALA A 139 -24.13 -19.37 23.39
N ASN A 140 -24.84 -19.07 24.47
CA ASN A 140 -26.30 -19.16 24.54
C ASN A 140 -26.95 -18.19 23.55
N LYS A 141 -26.42 -16.96 23.45
CA LYS A 141 -26.89 -15.97 22.46
C LYS A 141 -26.68 -16.42 21.01
N ILE A 142 -25.68 -17.27 20.77
CA ILE A 142 -25.42 -17.87 19.45
C ILE A 142 -26.32 -19.11 19.22
N GLY A 143 -26.85 -19.72 20.28
CA GLY A 143 -27.64 -20.96 20.23
C GLY A 143 -26.79 -22.23 20.22
N LEU A 144 -25.67 -22.23 20.96
CA LEU A 144 -24.75 -23.37 21.02
C LEU A 144 -25.03 -24.37 22.15
N VAL A 145 -25.80 -23.95 23.15
CA VAL A 145 -26.16 -24.68 24.36
C VAL A 145 -27.64 -24.45 24.62
#